data_AF-A0A1Q5FGE4-F1
#
_entry.id   AF-A0A1Q5FGE4-F1
#
_cell.length_a   1.000
_cell.length_b   1.000
_cell.length_c   1.000
_cell.angle_alpha   90.00
_cell.angle_beta   90.00
_cell.angle_gamma   90.00
#
_symmetry.space_group_name_H-M   'P 1'
#
loop_
_entity.id
_entity.type
_entity.pdbx_description
1 polymer ?
#
loop_
_entity_poly.entity_id
_entity_poly.type
_entity_poly.pdbx_seq_one_letter_code
_entity_poly.pdbx_strand_id
1 'polypeptide(L)'
;MLARVRGAVGRTATVTGALVLAGGLGNDIFTLPGAAAAVAAAGVGLASNPKVLRAPESVRWTAISLYAAPHTGCAAILVGERLAPEGPVSVLVQAAVVALWTGATWMLRPGLTARELADEALAQELADAAKAAETAAVVPVTSTYASEAARWWGETFAIEGGLAPGTVLLDHQQVSDQCVALVIGTQKRGQPVPDISKSGLSAALDLPEEQIDVGPVPGRGAGVRLLVLGQRPVAVADEGSVDSDAAVWAEIAATAMPGVELIEATTYEMPKELT
;
A
#
# COMPACT_ATOMS: atom_id res chain seq x y z
N MET A 1 -13.22 20.85 23.01
CA MET A 1 -13.02 21.33 24.40
C MET A 1 -11.53 21.48 24.76
N LEU A 2 -10.69 20.46 24.53
CA LEU A 2 -9.25 20.47 24.87
C LEU A 2 -8.43 21.63 24.26
N ALA A 3 -8.70 22.03 23.01
CA ALA A 3 -8.01 23.15 22.37
C ALA A 3 -8.27 24.50 23.07
N ARG A 4 -9.51 24.74 23.53
CA ARG A 4 -9.88 25.96 24.26
C ARG A 4 -9.21 26.01 25.64
N VAL A 5 -9.19 24.87 26.35
CA VAL A 5 -8.51 24.76 27.67
C VAL A 5 -7.01 25.03 27.52
N ARG A 6 -6.35 24.43 26.53
CA ARG A 6 -4.91 24.70 26.28
C ARG A 6 -4.63 26.15 25.89
N GLY A 7 -5.48 26.75 25.07
CA GLY A 7 -5.38 28.17 24.73
C GLY A 7 -5.61 29.09 25.93
N ALA A 8 -6.42 28.69 26.91
CA ALA A 8 -6.55 29.39 28.19
C ALA A 8 -5.28 29.23 29.04
N VAL A 9 -4.76 28.01 29.17
CA VAL A 9 -3.54 27.70 29.94
C VAL A 9 -2.31 28.46 29.40
N GLY A 10 -2.14 28.52 28.08
CA GLY A 10 -1.04 29.29 27.48
C GLY A 10 -1.14 30.78 27.80
N ARG A 11 -2.34 31.35 27.76
CA ARG A 11 -2.58 32.75 28.10
C ARG A 11 -2.39 33.05 29.57
N THR A 12 -2.85 32.17 30.46
CA THR A 12 -2.58 32.30 31.89
C THR A 12 -1.08 32.22 32.17
N ALA A 13 -0.36 31.32 31.49
CA ALA A 13 1.10 31.24 31.64
C ALA A 13 1.81 32.52 31.17
N THR A 14 1.38 33.12 30.05
CA THR A 14 1.91 34.42 29.60
C THR A 14 1.64 35.53 30.60
N VAL A 15 0.43 35.62 31.16
CA VAL A 15 0.09 36.62 32.18
C VAL A 15 0.91 36.42 33.46
N THR A 16 1.01 35.19 33.95
CA THR A 16 1.83 34.88 35.13
C THR A 16 3.31 35.21 34.89
N GLY A 17 3.85 34.89 33.72
CA GLY A 17 5.21 35.26 33.34
C GLY A 17 5.41 36.78 33.30
N ALA A 18 4.47 37.52 32.72
CA ALA A 18 4.50 38.99 32.69
C ALA A 18 4.45 39.60 34.10
N LEU A 19 3.67 39.03 35.03
CA LEU A 19 3.63 39.46 36.42
C LEU A 19 4.97 39.21 37.14
N VAL A 20 5.61 38.06 36.90
CA VAL A 20 6.93 37.75 37.46
C VAL A 20 8.00 38.71 36.93
N LEU A 21 7.99 38.98 35.61
CA LEU A 21 8.88 39.97 35.00
C LEU A 21 8.65 41.37 35.55
N ALA A 22 7.39 41.83 35.61
CA ALA A 22 7.06 43.13 36.18
C ALA A 22 7.44 43.23 37.67
N GLY A 23 7.35 42.13 38.42
CA GLY A 23 7.80 42.06 39.80
C GLY A 23 9.33 42.08 39.96
N GLY A 24 10.08 41.66 38.93
CA GLY A 24 11.54 41.74 38.87
C GLY A 24 12.08 43.16 38.68
N LEU A 25 11.28 44.06 38.09
CA LEU A 25 11.61 45.48 37.90
C LEU A 25 11.89 46.16 39.25
N GLY A 26 13.17 46.29 39.59
CA GLY A 26 13.63 46.92 40.83
C GLY A 26 13.45 46.07 42.09
N ASN A 27 13.14 44.78 41.98
CA ASN A 27 13.08 43.88 43.14
C ASN A 27 13.73 42.51 42.87
N ASP A 28 14.87 42.35 43.54
CA ASP A 28 15.73 41.18 43.49
C ASP A 28 15.08 39.87 43.96
N ILE A 29 14.02 39.96 44.77
CA ILE A 29 13.35 38.80 45.37
C ILE A 29 12.73 37.89 44.29
N PHE A 30 12.33 38.47 43.15
CA PHE A 30 11.63 37.73 42.09
C PHE A 30 12.55 37.15 41.02
N THR A 31 13.78 37.63 40.90
CA THR A 31 14.66 37.29 39.78
C THR A 31 15.04 35.81 39.74
N LEU A 32 15.67 35.32 40.81
CA LEU A 32 16.24 33.97 40.86
C LEU A 32 15.15 32.89 40.95
N PRO A 33 14.12 33.05 41.82
CA PRO A 33 12.97 32.15 41.83
C PRO A 33 12.18 32.18 40.52
N GLY A 34 12.01 33.36 39.91
CA GLY A 34 11.31 33.52 38.65
C GLY A 34 12.03 32.84 37.48
N ALA A 35 13.36 33.00 37.38
CA ALA A 35 14.15 32.34 36.35
C ALA A 35 14.13 30.81 36.52
N ALA A 36 14.29 30.32 37.76
CA ALA A 36 14.18 28.89 38.05
C ALA A 36 12.78 28.33 37.71
N ALA A 37 11.72 29.06 38.05
CA ALA A 37 10.35 28.70 37.71
C ALA A 37 10.12 28.69 36.19
N ALA A 38 10.68 29.64 35.45
CA ALA A 38 10.59 29.67 33.99
C ALA A 38 11.26 28.44 33.35
N VAL A 39 12.47 28.09 33.81
CA VAL A 39 13.19 26.89 33.34
C VAL A 39 12.43 25.61 33.69
N ALA A 40 11.93 25.50 34.92
CA ALA A 40 11.14 24.35 35.37
C ALA A 40 9.84 24.22 34.55
N ALA A 41 9.14 25.32 34.30
CA ALA A 41 7.94 25.35 33.47
C ALA A 41 8.23 24.94 32.02
N ALA A 42 9.38 25.36 31.45
CA ALA A 42 9.81 24.91 30.13
C ALA A 42 10.02 23.39 30.09
N GLY A 43 10.77 22.86 31.07
CA GLY A 43 11.08 21.44 31.15
C GLY A 43 9.83 20.57 31.36
N VAL A 44 8.99 20.92 32.34
CA VAL A 44 7.74 20.20 32.62
C VAL A 44 6.75 20.34 31.45
N GLY A 45 6.62 21.54 30.88
CA GLY A 45 5.77 21.78 29.72
C GLY A 45 6.18 20.96 28.50
N LEU A 46 7.48 20.90 28.24
CA LEU A 46 8.02 20.12 27.13
C LEU A 46 7.86 18.61 27.38
N ALA A 47 8.21 18.14 28.59
CA ALA A 47 8.08 16.73 28.98
C ALA A 47 6.62 16.24 28.93
N SER A 48 5.65 17.10 29.25
CA SER A 48 4.22 16.80 29.17
C SER A 48 3.63 16.96 27.76
N ASN A 49 4.43 17.37 26.76
CA ASN A 49 3.97 17.56 25.38
C ASN A 49 4.63 16.55 24.42
N PRO A 50 4.15 15.29 24.40
CA PRO A 50 4.74 14.24 23.58
C PRO A 50 4.68 14.53 22.08
N LYS A 51 3.75 15.38 21.63
CA LYS A 51 3.66 15.78 20.22
C LYS A 51 4.90 16.52 19.74
N VAL A 52 5.43 17.44 20.56
CA VAL A 52 6.61 18.23 20.19
C VAL A 52 7.88 17.37 20.34
N LEU A 53 7.94 16.53 21.37
CA LEU A 53 9.09 15.65 21.61
C LEU A 53 9.22 14.54 20.56
N ARG A 54 8.11 14.03 20.03
CA ARG A 54 8.05 12.97 19.00
C ARG A 54 7.78 13.52 17.60
N ALA A 55 7.98 14.82 17.39
CA ALA A 55 7.89 15.41 16.07
C ALA A 55 8.94 14.80 15.12
N PRO A 56 8.68 14.78 13.80
CA PRO A 56 9.65 14.38 12.78
C PRO A 56 11.02 15.03 12.96
N GLU A 57 12.11 14.30 12.66
CA GLU A 57 13.47 14.79 12.93
C GLU A 57 13.79 16.11 12.22
N SER A 58 13.19 16.33 11.03
CA SER A 58 13.32 17.54 10.22
C SER A 58 12.82 18.80 10.93
N VAL A 59 11.79 18.69 11.79
CA VAL A 59 11.19 19.84 12.48
C VAL A 59 11.32 19.79 13.99
N ARG A 60 11.76 18.66 14.57
CA ARG A 60 11.80 18.41 16.02
C ARG A 60 12.52 19.52 16.78
N TRP A 61 13.71 19.88 16.33
CA TRP A 61 14.50 20.93 17.00
C TRP A 61 13.83 22.30 16.90
N THR A 62 13.32 22.66 15.72
CA THR A 62 12.57 23.91 15.51
C THR A 62 11.34 23.99 16.41
N ALA A 63 10.57 22.90 16.52
CA ALA A 63 9.39 22.82 17.37
C ALA A 63 9.74 22.93 18.86
N ILE A 64 10.80 22.25 19.31
CA ILE A 64 11.31 22.36 20.69
C ILE A 64 11.78 23.79 20.99
N SER A 65 12.57 24.38 20.09
CA SER A 65 13.08 25.75 20.25
C SER A 65 11.94 26.76 20.32
N LEU A 66 10.95 26.65 19.43
CA LEU A 66 9.79 27.53 19.44
C LEU A 66 8.95 27.36 20.71
N TYR A 67 8.80 26.13 21.19
CA TYR A 67 8.10 25.83 22.44
C TYR A 67 8.84 26.40 23.66
N ALA A 68 10.17 26.29 23.71
CA ALA A 68 10.99 26.73 24.84
C ALA A 68 11.28 28.24 24.84
N ALA A 69 11.23 28.90 23.69
CA ALA A 69 11.59 30.32 23.50
C ALA A 69 10.93 31.31 24.49
N PRO A 70 9.63 31.19 24.84
CA PRO A 70 9.02 32.05 25.85
C PRO A 70 9.73 31.93 27.20
N HIS A 71 10.00 30.70 27.63
CA HIS A 71 10.54 30.45 28.95
C HIS A 71 12.00 30.87 29.06
N THR A 72 12.80 30.58 28.03
CA THR A 72 14.19 31.03 27.96
C THR A 72 14.28 32.55 27.84
N GLY A 73 13.38 33.17 27.06
CA GLY A 73 13.26 34.62 26.97
C GLY A 73 12.90 35.27 28.31
N CYS A 74 11.93 34.71 29.03
CA CYS A 74 11.56 35.18 30.37
C CYS A 74 12.73 35.09 31.36
N ALA A 75 13.42 33.95 31.41
CA ALA A 75 14.60 33.79 32.26
C ALA A 75 15.73 34.76 31.88
N ALA A 76 15.97 34.97 30.57
CA ALA A 76 16.98 35.90 30.09
C ALA A 76 16.65 37.36 30.45
N ILE A 77 15.39 37.77 30.38
CA ILE A 77 14.97 39.12 30.78
C ILE A 77 15.20 39.30 32.29
N LEU A 78 14.80 38.35 33.13
CA LEU A 78 15.05 38.43 34.59
C LEU A 78 16.55 38.54 34.90
N VAL A 79 17.39 37.72 34.28
CA VAL A 79 18.85 37.81 34.46
C VAL A 79 19.39 39.15 33.94
N GLY A 80 18.87 39.62 32.81
CA GLY A 80 19.25 40.91 32.22
C GLY A 80 18.88 42.11 33.10
N GLU A 81 17.75 42.05 33.81
CA GLU A 81 17.33 43.10 34.75
C GLU A 81 18.39 43.34 35.84
N ARG A 82 19.12 42.30 36.28
CA ARG A 82 20.21 42.41 37.27
C ARG A 82 21.46 43.09 36.75
N LEU A 83 21.68 43.04 35.44
CA LEU A 83 22.89 43.58 34.82
C LEU A 83 22.69 45.03 34.35
N ALA A 84 21.45 45.50 34.34
CA ALA A 84 21.15 46.84 33.89
C ALA A 84 21.56 47.90 34.94
N PRO A 85 21.99 49.10 34.51
CA PRO A 85 22.30 50.18 35.43
C PRO A 85 21.07 50.57 36.27
N GLU A 86 21.30 50.98 37.52
CA GLU A 86 20.25 51.56 38.34
C GLU A 86 19.86 52.95 37.81
N GLY A 87 18.56 53.20 37.66
CA GLY A 87 18.06 54.52 37.28
C GLY A 87 16.69 54.48 36.59
N PRO A 88 15.95 55.62 36.59
CA PRO A 88 14.59 55.68 36.07
C PRO A 88 14.51 55.37 34.57
N VAL A 89 15.53 55.76 33.78
CA VAL A 89 15.59 55.47 32.34
C VAL A 89 15.77 53.96 32.10
N SER A 90 16.60 53.30 32.90
CA SER A 90 16.83 51.85 32.81
C SER A 90 15.55 51.07 33.11
N VAL A 91 14.82 51.45 34.15
CA VAL A 91 13.53 50.85 34.50
C VAL A 91 12.49 51.01 33.38
N LEU A 92 12.43 52.17 32.72
CA LEU A 92 11.53 52.39 31.59
C LEU A 92 11.89 51.49 30.39
N VAL A 93 13.18 51.34 30.09
CA VAL A 93 13.64 50.45 29.01
C VAL A 93 13.32 48.99 29.34
N GLN A 94 13.56 48.54 30.57
CA GLN A 94 13.22 47.19 31.02
C GLN A 94 11.70 46.94 30.93
N ALA A 95 10.87 47.88 31.40
CA ALA A 95 9.42 47.78 31.29
C ALA A 95 8.96 47.68 29.82
N ALA A 96 9.59 48.43 28.91
CA ALA A 96 9.31 48.34 27.48
C ALA A 96 9.69 46.97 26.90
N VAL A 97 10.83 46.40 27.31
CA VAL A 97 11.25 45.04 26.91
C VAL A 97 10.27 43.99 27.42
N VAL A 98 9.82 44.07 28.67
CA VAL A 98 8.82 43.16 29.26
C VAL A 98 7.48 43.25 28.51
N ALA A 99 7.02 44.47 28.22
CA ALA A 99 5.80 44.72 27.47
C ALA A 99 5.89 44.15 26.04
N LEU A 100 7.02 44.38 25.36
CA LEU A 100 7.28 43.85 24.02
C LEU A 100 7.31 42.32 24.02
N TRP A 101 8.05 41.71 24.94
CA TRP A 101 8.14 40.25 25.05
C TRP A 101 6.78 39.63 25.32
N THR A 102 5.99 40.22 26.24
CA THR A 102 4.64 39.76 26.59
C THR A 102 3.68 39.90 25.40
N GLY A 103 3.71 41.04 24.70
CA GLY A 103 2.91 41.27 23.50
C GLY A 103 3.24 40.28 22.39
N ALA A 104 4.53 40.05 22.15
CA ALA A 104 5.00 39.09 21.14
C ALA A 104 4.58 37.65 21.47
N THR A 105 4.79 37.19 22.71
CA THR A 105 4.37 35.83 23.12
C THR A 105 2.86 35.65 23.10
N TRP A 106 2.10 36.68 23.46
CA TRP A 106 0.64 36.66 23.42
C TRP A 106 0.08 36.54 21.98
N MET A 107 0.69 37.29 21.05
CA MET A 107 0.30 37.29 19.63
C MET A 107 0.74 36.02 18.90
N LEU A 108 2.02 35.65 19.00
CA LEU A 108 2.60 34.53 18.24
C LEU A 108 2.11 33.17 18.74
N ARG A 109 1.75 33.05 20.02
CA ARG A 109 1.33 31.77 20.64
C ARG A 109 2.28 30.61 20.30
N PRO A 110 3.59 30.74 20.59
CA PRO A 110 4.64 29.81 20.16
C PRO A 110 4.35 28.33 20.46
N GLY A 111 3.69 28.02 21.59
CA GLY A 111 3.31 26.64 21.92
C GLY A 111 2.22 26.03 21.03
N LEU A 112 1.36 26.84 20.39
CA LEU A 112 0.43 26.37 19.36
C LEU A 112 1.16 26.18 18.03
N THR A 113 1.93 27.18 17.61
CA THR A 113 2.71 27.13 16.36
C THR A 113 3.66 25.93 16.33
N ALA A 114 4.34 25.63 17.44
CA ALA A 114 5.23 24.47 17.53
C ALA A 114 4.50 23.13 17.33
N ARG A 115 3.22 23.05 17.73
CA ARG A 115 2.39 21.86 17.55
C ARG A 115 1.84 21.77 16.14
N GLU A 116 1.43 22.89 15.56
CA GLU A 116 0.97 22.97 14.18
C GLU A 116 2.09 22.53 13.22
N LEU A 117 3.31 23.02 13.43
CA LEU A 117 4.50 22.58 12.67
C LEU A 117 4.76 21.08 12.80
N ALA A 118 4.64 20.53 14.01
CA ALA A 118 4.83 19.09 14.24
C ALA A 118 3.72 18.25 13.58
N ASP A 119 2.47 18.71 13.65
CA ASP A 119 1.30 18.04 13.05
C ASP A 119 1.39 18.08 11.51
N GLU A 120 1.82 19.20 10.91
CA GLU A 120 2.02 19.34 9.47
C GLU A 120 3.14 18.43 8.95
N ALA A 121 4.29 18.43 9.62
CA ALA A 121 5.41 17.56 9.23
C ALA A 121 5.04 16.07 9.33
N LEU A 122 4.30 15.67 10.36
CA LEU A 122 3.82 14.29 10.50
C LEU A 122 2.87 13.92 9.35
N ALA A 123 1.95 14.82 9.00
CA ALA A 123 1.03 14.60 7.88
C ALA A 123 1.79 14.43 6.55
N GLN A 124 2.86 15.19 6.36
CA GLN A 124 3.71 15.07 5.19
C GLN A 124 4.47 13.74 5.14
N GLU A 125 5.10 13.31 6.25
CA GLU A 125 5.76 12.00 6.31
C GLU A 125 4.79 10.84 6.02
N LEU A 126 3.56 10.92 6.53
CA LEU A 126 2.53 9.92 6.24
C LEU A 126 2.09 9.94 4.77
N ALA A 127 1.97 11.13 4.16
CA ALA A 127 1.66 11.25 2.74
C ALA A 127 2.79 10.69 1.87
N ASP A 128 4.04 10.98 2.22
CA ASP A 128 5.22 10.47 1.51
C ASP A 128 5.35 8.95 1.67
N ALA A 129 5.09 8.42 2.87
CA ALA A 129 5.07 6.98 3.12
C ALA A 129 3.95 6.27 2.34
N ALA A 130 2.75 6.86 2.27
CA ALA A 130 1.65 6.34 1.48
C ALA A 130 1.99 6.31 -0.01
N LYS A 131 2.60 7.39 -0.52
CA LYS A 131 3.06 7.47 -1.91
C LYS A 131 4.17 6.46 -2.21
N ALA A 132 5.11 6.27 -1.28
CA ALA A 132 6.16 5.27 -1.41
C ALA A 132 5.62 3.83 -1.39
N ALA A 133 4.58 3.56 -0.60
CA ALA A 133 3.90 2.26 -0.60
C ALA A 133 3.16 2.00 -1.92
N GLU A 134 2.57 3.03 -2.51
CA GLU A 134 1.91 2.95 -3.83
C GLU A 134 2.93 2.66 -4.95
N THR A 135 4.08 3.32 -4.96
CA THR A 135 5.15 3.02 -5.94
C THR A 135 5.85 1.69 -5.68
N ALA A 136 6.01 1.28 -4.42
CA ALA A 136 6.60 -0.02 -4.08
C ALA A 136 5.64 -1.20 -4.37
N ALA A 137 4.35 -0.97 -4.56
CA ALA A 137 3.40 -2.01 -4.99
C ALA A 137 3.59 -2.43 -6.46
N VAL A 138 4.41 -1.70 -7.24
CA VAL A 138 4.79 -2.06 -8.62
C VAL A 138 6.14 -2.80 -8.61
N VAL A 139 6.26 -3.86 -7.80
CA VAL A 139 7.30 -4.87 -8.06
C VAL A 139 6.73 -5.78 -9.14
N PRO A 140 7.34 -5.90 -10.33
CA PRO A 140 6.95 -6.95 -11.26
C PRO A 140 7.21 -8.27 -10.52
N VAL A 141 6.12 -8.95 -10.15
CA VAL A 141 6.21 -10.31 -9.62
C VAL A 141 6.95 -11.09 -10.69
N THR A 142 8.18 -11.51 -10.43
CA THR A 142 8.87 -12.49 -11.26
C THR A 142 8.00 -13.73 -11.22
N SER A 143 7.21 -13.90 -12.27
CA SER A 143 6.25 -14.99 -12.39
C SER A 143 7.04 -16.30 -12.38
N THR A 144 6.96 -17.04 -11.27
CA THR A 144 7.47 -18.40 -11.23
C THR A 144 6.54 -19.25 -12.09
N TYR A 145 6.99 -19.61 -13.30
CA TYR A 145 6.24 -20.45 -14.22
C TYR A 145 6.48 -21.94 -13.93
N ALA A 146 5.43 -22.76 -14.03
CA ALA A 146 5.52 -24.19 -13.77
C ALA A 146 6.26 -24.97 -14.87
N SER A 147 6.32 -24.44 -16.10
CA SER A 147 6.98 -25.04 -17.26
C SER A 147 7.44 -23.98 -18.26
N GLU A 148 8.31 -24.36 -19.21
CA GLU A 148 8.71 -23.46 -20.30
C GLU A 148 7.52 -23.03 -21.18
N ALA A 149 6.57 -23.94 -21.41
CA ALA A 149 5.33 -23.64 -22.12
C ALA A 149 4.47 -22.62 -21.34
N ALA A 150 4.42 -22.75 -20.01
CA ALA A 150 3.69 -21.79 -19.17
C ALA A 150 4.36 -20.42 -19.15
N ARG A 151 5.70 -20.38 -19.19
CA ARG A 151 6.46 -19.14 -19.37
C ARG A 151 6.15 -18.50 -20.72
N TRP A 152 6.27 -19.26 -21.81
CA TRP A 152 5.98 -18.77 -23.15
C TRP A 152 4.55 -18.20 -23.26
N TRP A 153 3.55 -18.92 -22.72
CA TRP A 153 2.18 -18.43 -22.66
C TRP A 153 2.07 -17.14 -21.85
N GLY A 154 2.67 -17.12 -20.66
CA GLY A 154 2.67 -16.00 -19.73
C GLY A 154 3.28 -14.72 -20.30
N GLU A 155 4.38 -14.85 -21.02
CA GLU A 155 5.17 -13.73 -21.56
C GLU A 155 4.66 -13.27 -22.94
N THR A 156 4.01 -14.14 -23.71
CA THR A 156 3.57 -13.83 -25.08
C THR A 156 2.10 -13.42 -25.14
N PHE A 157 1.21 -14.12 -24.43
CA PHE A 157 -0.23 -13.98 -24.57
C PHE A 157 -0.92 -13.41 -23.33
N ALA A 158 -0.45 -13.79 -22.13
CA ALA A 158 -1.11 -13.43 -20.87
C ALA A 158 -0.68 -12.08 -20.26
N ILE A 159 0.13 -11.31 -20.99
CA ILE A 159 0.56 -9.97 -20.61
C ILE A 159 -0.61 -8.98 -20.58
N GLU A 160 -0.45 -7.88 -19.85
CA GLU A 160 -1.43 -6.79 -19.81
C GLU A 160 -1.55 -6.17 -21.22
N GLY A 161 -2.78 -6.16 -21.77
CA GLY A 161 -3.04 -5.75 -23.15
C GLY A 161 -2.78 -6.83 -24.22
N GLY A 162 -2.40 -8.04 -23.81
CA GLY A 162 -2.21 -9.20 -24.69
C GLY A 162 -3.52 -9.86 -25.13
N LEU A 163 -3.39 -11.03 -25.78
CA LEU A 163 -4.52 -11.78 -26.35
C LEU A 163 -5.35 -12.56 -25.30
N ALA A 164 -4.77 -12.85 -24.14
CA ALA A 164 -5.41 -13.60 -23.07
C ALA A 164 -4.97 -13.09 -21.67
N PRO A 165 -5.18 -11.80 -21.35
CA PRO A 165 -4.62 -11.18 -20.15
C PRO A 165 -5.13 -11.84 -18.87
N GLY A 166 -4.24 -12.08 -17.91
CA GLY A 166 -4.62 -12.69 -16.62
C GLY A 166 -4.95 -14.18 -16.70
N THR A 167 -4.55 -14.85 -17.77
CA THR A 167 -4.61 -16.32 -17.90
C THR A 167 -3.28 -16.99 -17.53
N VAL A 168 -3.35 -18.27 -17.18
CA VAL A 168 -2.18 -19.11 -16.91
C VAL A 168 -2.32 -20.43 -17.64
N LEU A 169 -1.23 -20.96 -18.19
CA LEU A 169 -1.21 -22.31 -18.74
C LEU A 169 -1.06 -23.31 -17.59
N LEU A 170 -2.06 -24.17 -17.41
CA LEU A 170 -2.07 -25.20 -16.36
C LEU A 170 -1.44 -26.50 -16.86
N ASP A 171 -1.73 -26.88 -18.10
CA ASP A 171 -1.25 -28.11 -18.71
C ASP A 171 -1.19 -27.97 -20.23
N HIS A 172 -0.39 -28.82 -20.88
CA HIS A 172 -0.33 -28.94 -22.33
C HIS A 172 -0.07 -30.38 -22.73
N GLN A 173 -0.71 -30.81 -23.82
CA GLN A 173 -0.49 -32.13 -24.38
C GLN A 173 -0.43 -32.05 -25.89
N GLN A 174 0.60 -32.68 -26.48
CA GLN A 174 0.64 -32.92 -27.90
C GLN A 174 -0.26 -34.12 -28.24
N VAL A 175 -1.33 -33.87 -28.99
CA VAL A 175 -2.32 -34.89 -29.37
C VAL A 175 -1.90 -35.57 -30.67
N SER A 176 -1.28 -34.81 -31.59
CA SER A 176 -0.65 -35.33 -32.81
C SER A 176 0.49 -34.40 -33.24
N ASP A 177 1.21 -34.76 -34.31
CA ASP A 177 2.25 -33.90 -34.89
C ASP A 177 1.71 -32.53 -35.35
N GLN A 178 0.39 -32.43 -35.58
CA GLN A 178 -0.29 -31.22 -36.04
C GLN A 178 -1.36 -30.72 -35.06
N CYS A 179 -1.40 -31.22 -33.81
CA CYS A 179 -2.42 -30.84 -32.85
C CYS A 179 -1.87 -30.75 -31.43
N VAL A 180 -2.04 -29.59 -30.80
CA VAL A 180 -1.68 -29.34 -29.40
C VAL A 180 -2.90 -28.87 -28.64
N ALA A 181 -3.17 -29.52 -27.50
CA ALA A 181 -4.20 -29.13 -26.56
C ALA A 181 -3.57 -28.42 -25.36
N LEU A 182 -4.12 -27.27 -24.98
CA LEU A 182 -3.66 -26.40 -23.90
C LEU A 182 -4.81 -26.22 -22.90
N VAL A 183 -4.53 -26.43 -21.62
CA VAL A 183 -5.50 -26.17 -20.54
C VAL A 183 -5.16 -24.81 -19.92
N ILE A 184 -6.05 -23.85 -20.10
CA ILE A 184 -5.86 -22.46 -19.67
C ILE A 184 -6.74 -22.18 -18.45
N GLY A 185 -6.14 -21.66 -17.39
CA GLY A 185 -6.83 -21.21 -16.19
C GLY A 185 -6.81 -19.69 -16.03
N THR A 186 -7.64 -19.17 -15.13
CA THR A 186 -7.50 -17.79 -14.64
C THR A 186 -6.41 -17.70 -13.57
N GLN A 187 -5.68 -16.60 -13.55
CA GLN A 187 -4.71 -16.30 -12.47
C GLN A 187 -5.42 -16.01 -11.14
N LYS A 188 -6.65 -15.47 -11.16
CA LYS A 188 -7.43 -15.13 -9.97
C LYS A 188 -8.49 -16.18 -9.69
N ARG A 189 -8.33 -16.93 -8.60
CA ARG A 189 -9.28 -17.97 -8.18
C ARG A 189 -10.71 -17.41 -8.09
N GLY A 190 -11.66 -18.11 -8.71
CA GLY A 190 -13.09 -17.76 -8.69
C GLY A 190 -13.53 -16.81 -9.81
N GLN A 191 -12.63 -16.37 -10.69
CA GLN A 191 -12.99 -15.61 -11.88
C GLN A 191 -13.16 -16.53 -13.10
N PRO A 192 -14.01 -16.18 -14.08
CA PRO A 192 -14.02 -16.88 -15.35
C PRO A 192 -12.72 -16.59 -16.13
N VAL A 193 -12.32 -17.52 -17.00
CA VAL A 193 -11.29 -17.24 -18.01
C VAL A 193 -11.82 -16.15 -18.93
N PRO A 194 -11.08 -15.06 -19.14
CA PRO A 194 -11.46 -14.00 -20.07
C PRO A 194 -11.56 -14.54 -21.50
N ASP A 195 -12.33 -13.86 -22.33
CA ASP A 195 -12.52 -14.29 -23.71
C ASP A 195 -11.19 -14.20 -24.48
N ILE A 196 -10.83 -15.28 -25.18
CA ILE A 196 -9.57 -15.40 -25.90
C ILE A 196 -9.87 -15.20 -27.38
N SER A 197 -9.29 -14.15 -27.97
CA SER A 197 -9.54 -13.80 -29.37
C SER A 197 -8.97 -14.86 -30.31
N LYS A 198 -9.85 -15.62 -30.99
CA LYS A 198 -9.44 -16.59 -32.02
C LYS A 198 -8.70 -15.92 -33.18
N SER A 199 -9.20 -14.79 -33.66
CA SER A 199 -8.55 -14.02 -34.74
C SER A 199 -7.19 -13.46 -34.32
N GLY A 200 -7.06 -13.00 -33.08
CA GLY A 200 -5.78 -12.57 -32.53
C GLY A 200 -4.77 -13.72 -32.42
N LEU A 201 -5.21 -14.89 -31.94
CA LEU A 201 -4.36 -16.09 -31.89
C LEU A 201 -3.96 -16.57 -33.29
N SER A 202 -4.88 -16.53 -34.26
CA SER A 202 -4.62 -16.86 -35.65
C SER A 202 -3.51 -15.99 -36.23
N ALA A 203 -3.59 -14.67 -36.03
CA ALA A 203 -2.58 -13.72 -36.48
C ALA A 203 -1.21 -13.91 -35.78
N ALA A 204 -1.22 -14.31 -34.50
CA ALA A 204 0.01 -14.48 -33.72
C ALA A 204 0.73 -15.81 -33.99
N LEU A 205 -0.02 -16.88 -34.28
CA LEU A 205 0.50 -18.24 -34.46
C LEU A 205 0.62 -18.66 -35.94
N ASP A 206 0.16 -17.82 -36.87
CA ASP A 206 0.08 -18.13 -38.30
C ASP A 206 -0.73 -19.41 -38.57
N LEU A 207 -1.87 -19.54 -37.87
CA LEU A 207 -2.78 -20.69 -37.98
C LEU A 207 -4.16 -20.22 -38.46
N PRO A 208 -4.83 -20.96 -39.37
CA PRO A 208 -6.20 -20.65 -39.75
C PRO A 208 -7.16 -20.68 -38.55
N GLU A 209 -8.15 -19.78 -38.52
CA GLU A 209 -9.10 -19.70 -37.40
C GLU A 209 -9.90 -21.00 -37.21
N GLU A 210 -10.12 -21.76 -38.28
CA GLU A 210 -10.81 -23.04 -38.26
C GLU A 210 -10.01 -24.13 -37.51
N GLN A 211 -8.71 -23.92 -37.33
CA GLN A 211 -7.80 -24.80 -36.57
C GLN A 211 -7.61 -24.34 -35.13
N ILE A 212 -8.34 -23.31 -34.68
CA ILE A 212 -8.27 -22.79 -33.31
C ILE A 212 -9.63 -22.98 -32.65
N ASP A 213 -9.68 -23.85 -31.66
CA ASP A 213 -10.89 -24.10 -30.87
C ASP A 213 -10.71 -23.73 -29.40
N VAL A 214 -11.67 -22.99 -28.84
CA VAL A 214 -11.68 -22.55 -27.44
C VAL A 214 -12.96 -23.05 -26.81
N GLY A 215 -12.83 -24.12 -26.03
CA GLY A 215 -13.95 -24.87 -25.47
C GLY A 215 -13.98 -24.90 -23.95
N PRO A 216 -15.10 -25.34 -23.35
CA PRO A 216 -15.13 -25.73 -21.94
C PRO A 216 -14.33 -27.03 -21.74
N VAL A 217 -13.72 -27.19 -20.56
CA VAL A 217 -13.17 -28.49 -20.12
C VAL A 217 -14.29 -29.27 -19.41
N PRO A 218 -14.62 -30.51 -19.82
CA PRO A 218 -15.61 -31.33 -19.13
C PRO A 218 -15.33 -31.46 -17.64
N GLY A 219 -16.37 -31.32 -16.80
CA GLY A 219 -16.24 -31.43 -15.34
C GLY A 219 -15.58 -30.23 -14.64
N ARG A 220 -15.26 -29.14 -15.35
CA ARG A 220 -14.65 -27.93 -14.77
C ARG A 220 -15.56 -26.70 -14.95
N GLY A 221 -15.47 -25.78 -13.99
CA GLY A 221 -16.16 -24.49 -14.07
C GLY A 221 -15.51 -23.52 -15.05
N ALA A 222 -16.15 -22.37 -15.28
CA ALA A 222 -15.70 -21.34 -16.23
C ALA A 222 -14.31 -20.73 -15.96
N GLY A 223 -13.67 -21.07 -14.84
CA GLY A 223 -12.30 -20.70 -14.51
C GLY A 223 -11.22 -21.52 -15.24
N VAL A 224 -11.62 -22.50 -16.07
CA VAL A 224 -10.74 -23.27 -16.93
C VAL A 224 -11.33 -23.40 -18.35
N ARG A 225 -10.49 -23.28 -19.38
CA ARG A 225 -10.84 -23.46 -20.79
C ARG A 225 -9.84 -24.37 -21.48
N LEU A 226 -10.31 -25.11 -22.48
CA LEU A 226 -9.48 -25.90 -23.38
C LEU A 226 -9.21 -25.06 -24.62
N LEU A 227 -7.95 -24.86 -24.98
CA LEU A 227 -7.53 -24.31 -26.26
C LEU A 227 -6.90 -25.42 -27.08
N VAL A 228 -7.48 -25.73 -28.23
CA VAL A 228 -6.94 -26.70 -29.19
C VAL A 228 -6.39 -25.94 -30.38
N LEU A 229 -5.14 -26.22 -30.72
CA LEU A 229 -4.41 -25.62 -31.83
C LEU A 229 -4.08 -26.72 -32.85
N GLY A 230 -4.52 -26.53 -34.10
CA GLY A 230 -4.22 -27.41 -35.22
C GLY A 230 -5.37 -28.36 -35.61
N GLN A 231 -5.09 -29.28 -36.53
CA GLN A 231 -6.10 -30.22 -37.00
C GLN A 231 -6.32 -31.33 -35.97
N ARG A 232 -7.50 -31.33 -35.35
CA ARG A 232 -7.91 -32.45 -34.49
C ARG A 232 -7.84 -33.73 -35.33
N PRO A 233 -7.17 -34.81 -34.85
CA PRO A 233 -7.22 -36.08 -35.52
C PRO A 233 -8.69 -36.47 -35.64
N VAL A 234 -9.18 -36.49 -36.89
CA VAL A 234 -10.45 -37.13 -37.19
C VAL A 234 -10.19 -38.59 -36.87
N ALA A 235 -11.03 -39.21 -36.04
CA ALA A 235 -11.05 -40.65 -35.93
C ALA A 235 -11.39 -41.19 -37.31
N VAL A 236 -10.36 -41.44 -38.11
CA VAL A 236 -10.49 -42.33 -39.25
C VAL A 236 -10.83 -43.64 -38.59
N ALA A 237 -12.05 -44.12 -38.82
CA ALA A 237 -12.35 -45.52 -38.63
C ALA A 237 -11.34 -46.27 -39.50
N ASP A 238 -10.19 -46.62 -38.92
CA ASP A 238 -9.19 -47.43 -39.59
C ASP A 238 -9.83 -48.80 -39.74
N GLU A 239 -10.33 -49.08 -40.95
CA GLU A 239 -10.80 -50.38 -41.43
C GLU A 239 -9.65 -51.42 -41.48
N GLY A 240 -8.70 -51.38 -40.54
CA GLY A 240 -7.44 -52.12 -40.60
C GLY A 240 -7.09 -52.98 -39.38
N SER A 241 -7.70 -52.80 -38.21
CA SER A 241 -7.38 -53.64 -37.04
C SER A 241 -8.48 -53.75 -35.97
N VAL A 242 -9.75 -53.62 -36.34
CA VAL A 242 -10.91 -53.65 -35.41
C VAL A 242 -11.57 -55.03 -35.29
N ASP A 243 -10.96 -56.10 -35.83
CA ASP A 243 -11.68 -57.37 -35.96
C ASP A 243 -11.69 -58.29 -34.73
N SER A 244 -10.92 -58.06 -33.66
CA SER A 244 -10.98 -58.95 -32.47
C SER A 244 -11.90 -58.46 -31.36
N ASP A 245 -11.76 -57.20 -30.93
CA ASP A 245 -12.38 -56.78 -29.67
C ASP A 245 -13.81 -56.27 -29.89
N ALA A 246 -14.06 -55.49 -30.94
CA ALA A 246 -15.39 -55.01 -31.26
C ALA A 246 -16.36 -56.16 -31.62
N ALA A 247 -15.86 -57.20 -32.30
CA ALA A 247 -16.63 -58.40 -32.63
C ALA A 247 -17.01 -59.21 -31.37
N VAL A 248 -16.07 -59.40 -30.44
CA VAL A 248 -16.31 -60.07 -29.15
C VAL A 248 -17.32 -59.28 -28.31
N TRP A 249 -17.19 -57.96 -28.27
CA TRP A 249 -18.14 -57.11 -27.53
C TRP A 249 -19.53 -57.06 -28.17
N ALA A 250 -19.63 -57.12 -29.50
CA ALA A 250 -20.90 -57.21 -30.22
C ALA A 250 -21.63 -58.53 -29.92
N GLU A 251 -20.90 -59.65 -29.84
CA GLU A 251 -21.48 -60.97 -29.50
C GLU A 251 -21.95 -61.02 -28.03
N ILE A 252 -21.18 -60.42 -27.12
CA ILE A 252 -21.56 -60.26 -25.70
C ILE A 252 -22.78 -59.34 -25.57
N ALA A 253 -22.83 -58.22 -26.29
CA ALA A 253 -23.96 -57.29 -26.25
C ALA A 253 -25.25 -57.92 -26.82
N ALA A 254 -25.15 -58.65 -27.92
CA ALA A 254 -26.30 -59.36 -28.52
C ALA A 254 -26.87 -60.44 -27.59
N THR A 255 -26.02 -61.08 -26.77
CA THR A 255 -26.43 -62.16 -25.87
C THR A 255 -26.90 -61.65 -24.51
N ALA A 256 -26.27 -60.61 -23.96
CA ALA A 256 -26.52 -60.15 -22.60
C ALA A 256 -27.43 -58.91 -22.50
N MET A 257 -27.48 -58.04 -23.53
CA MET A 257 -28.17 -56.75 -23.48
C MET A 257 -28.73 -56.33 -24.87
N PRO A 258 -29.76 -57.00 -25.41
CA PRO A 258 -30.34 -56.65 -26.69
C PRO A 258 -30.96 -55.24 -26.65
N GLY A 259 -30.47 -54.34 -27.52
CA GLY A 259 -30.97 -52.98 -27.69
C GLY A 259 -30.02 -51.85 -27.25
N VAL A 260 -28.79 -52.15 -26.87
CA VAL A 260 -27.78 -51.14 -26.47
C VAL A 260 -26.78 -50.90 -27.61
N GLU A 261 -26.67 -49.65 -28.04
CA GLU A 261 -25.68 -49.18 -29.01
C GLU A 261 -24.47 -48.62 -28.25
N LEU A 262 -23.28 -49.17 -28.49
CA LEU A 262 -22.03 -48.70 -27.87
C LEU A 262 -21.52 -47.48 -28.64
N ILE A 263 -21.48 -46.33 -27.97
CA ILE A 263 -20.85 -45.11 -28.48
C ILE A 263 -19.53 -44.94 -27.75
N GLU A 264 -18.42 -45.03 -28.48
CA GLU A 264 -17.10 -44.72 -27.95
C GLU A 264 -16.91 -43.20 -27.86
N ALA A 265 -16.73 -42.69 -26.66
CA ALA A 265 -16.46 -41.27 -26.42
C ALA A 265 -15.02 -41.09 -25.94
N THR A 266 -14.19 -40.44 -26.77
CA THR A 266 -12.82 -40.06 -26.40
C THR A 266 -12.88 -39.00 -25.30
N THR A 267 -12.81 -39.44 -24.05
CA THR A 267 -12.89 -38.55 -22.89
C THR A 267 -11.48 -38.25 -22.40
N TYR A 268 -11.15 -36.96 -22.26
CA TYR A 268 -9.87 -36.52 -21.70
C TYR A 268 -9.98 -36.42 -20.17
N GLU A 269 -9.19 -37.20 -19.45
CA GLU A 269 -9.06 -37.13 -17.99
C GLU A 269 -7.67 -36.58 -17.62
N MET A 270 -7.62 -35.56 -16.74
CA MET A 270 -6.35 -35.07 -16.19
C MET A 270 -5.80 -36.05 -15.15
N PRO A 271 -4.46 -36.24 -15.07
CA PRO A 271 -3.83 -37.01 -13.99
C PRO A 271 -4.13 -36.41 -12.61
N LYS A 272 -4.40 -37.29 -11.65
CA LYS A 272 -4.85 -36.96 -10.28
C LYS A 272 -3.82 -36.19 -9.43
N GLU A 273 -2.61 -35.98 -9.93
CA GLU A 273 -1.49 -35.38 -9.18
C GLU A 273 -1.45 -33.85 -9.18
N LEU A 274 -2.38 -33.20 -9.90
CA LEU A 274 -2.47 -31.73 -10.02
C LEU A 274 -3.65 -31.11 -9.22
N THR A 275 -4.23 -31.84 -8.25
CA THR A 275 -5.29 -31.36 -7.33
C THR A 275 -4.76 -30.81 -6.01
#